data_AF-A0A7D3WQ43-F1
#
_entry.id   AF-A0A7D3WQ43-F1
#
_cell.length_a   1.000
_cell.length_b   1.000
_cell.length_c   1.000
_cell.angle_alpha   90.00
_cell.angle_beta   90.00
_cell.angle_gamma   90.00
#
_symmetry.space_group_name_H-M   'P 1'
#
loop_
_entity.id
_entity.type
_entity.pdbx_description
1 polymer ?
#
loop_
_entity_poly.entity_id
_entity_poly.type
_entity_poly.pdbx_seq_one_letter_code
_entity_poly.pdbx_strand_id
1 'polypeptide(L)'
;MAFLLPQRPVVRPFLLLLSGVLLAGCGRALPDIPGFAAPAWRADRYACGGHRAALLPPLLAARPRLYEARANDVTAVLGPPDEEELLAQTEKVYHYYLTPGAQCGPRRPHTSGPRLSIHFGPLGTVTEVQADPLP
;
A
#
# COMPACT_ATOMS: atom_id res chain seq x y z
N MET A 1 -18.54 -65.88 21.80
CA MET A 1 -17.60 -64.80 22.17
C MET A 1 -17.06 -64.21 20.88
N ALA A 2 -17.64 -63.10 20.41
CA ALA A 2 -17.20 -62.38 19.23
C ALA A 2 -16.55 -61.06 19.68
N PHE A 3 -15.24 -60.92 19.45
CA PHE A 3 -14.52 -59.67 19.66
C PHE A 3 -14.70 -58.78 18.43
N LEU A 4 -15.54 -57.76 18.54
CA LEU A 4 -15.61 -56.64 17.61
C LEU A 4 -14.53 -55.62 17.98
N LEU A 5 -13.46 -55.55 17.19
CA LEU A 5 -12.48 -54.46 17.26
C LEU A 5 -13.05 -53.21 16.58
N PRO A 6 -13.04 -52.03 17.22
CA PRO A 6 -13.44 -50.78 16.58
C PRO A 6 -12.35 -50.29 15.64
N GLN A 7 -12.65 -50.24 14.35
CA GLN A 7 -11.84 -49.59 13.32
C GLN A 7 -11.73 -48.09 13.64
N ARG A 8 -10.54 -47.63 14.05
CA ARG A 8 -10.28 -46.19 14.23
C ARG A 8 -10.11 -45.55 12.84
N PRO A 9 -10.88 -44.51 12.48
CA PRO A 9 -10.73 -43.87 11.18
C PRO A 9 -9.41 -43.08 11.13
N VAL A 10 -8.47 -43.58 10.32
CA VAL A 10 -7.16 -42.94 9.97
C VAL A 10 -7.34 -41.71 9.05
N VAL A 11 -8.56 -41.18 8.94
CA VAL A 11 -8.92 -40.10 7.98
C VAL A 11 -8.62 -38.69 8.55
N ARG A 12 -8.36 -38.57 9.85
CA ARG A 12 -8.21 -37.28 10.55
C ARG A 12 -6.92 -36.47 10.32
N PRO A 13 -5.71 -37.05 10.13
CA PRO A 13 -4.50 -36.23 10.01
C PRO A 13 -4.27 -35.67 8.59
N PHE A 14 -4.83 -36.31 7.56
CA PHE A 14 -4.64 -35.89 6.16
C PHE A 14 -5.41 -34.61 5.81
N LEU A 15 -6.61 -34.45 6.37
CA LEU A 15 -7.45 -33.25 6.20
C LEU A 15 -6.87 -32.00 6.90
N LEU A 16 -6.14 -32.19 8.00
CA LEU A 16 -5.44 -31.11 8.71
C LEU A 16 -4.19 -30.63 7.96
N LEU A 17 -3.47 -31.53 7.28
CA LEU A 17 -2.28 -31.17 6.50
C LEU A 17 -2.63 -30.37 5.23
N LEU A 18 -3.76 -30.70 4.59
CA LEU A 18 -4.24 -30.01 3.38
C LEU A 18 -4.72 -28.58 3.68
N SER A 19 -5.25 -28.32 4.88
CA SER A 19 -5.72 -26.99 5.30
C SER A 19 -4.60 -25.98 5.57
N GLY A 20 -3.38 -26.44 5.86
CA GLY A 20 -2.24 -25.55 6.13
C GLY A 20 -1.60 -24.95 4.88
N VAL A 21 -1.67 -25.64 3.74
CA VAL A 21 -1.02 -25.23 2.48
C VAL A 21 -1.79 -24.10 1.77
N LEU A 22 -3.11 -24.00 1.98
CA LEU A 22 -3.96 -23.01 1.30
C LEU A 22 -3.77 -21.56 1.81
N LEU A 23 -3.06 -21.37 2.93
CA LEU A 23 -2.84 -20.04 3.53
C LEU A 23 -1.49 -19.41 3.15
N ALA A 24 -0.64 -20.11 2.39
CA ALA A 24 0.61 -19.56 1.88
C ALA A 24 0.34 -18.64 0.66
N GLY A 25 -0.26 -17.49 0.91
CA GLY A 25 -0.44 -16.45 -0.11
C GLY A 25 0.89 -15.79 -0.49
N CYS A 26 1.16 -15.66 -1.79
CA CYS A 26 2.30 -14.89 -2.30
C CYS A 26 1.98 -13.38 -2.23
N GLY A 27 2.29 -12.75 -1.11
CA GLY A 27 2.39 -11.31 -0.96
C GLY A 27 3.78 -10.98 -0.41
N ARG A 28 4.55 -10.15 -1.11
CA ARG A 28 5.83 -9.64 -0.60
C ARG A 28 5.57 -8.26 -0.04
N ALA A 29 5.92 -8.06 1.24
CA ALA A 29 5.92 -6.73 1.83
C ALA A 29 6.91 -5.84 1.06
N LEU A 30 6.58 -4.55 0.93
CA LEU A 30 7.49 -3.57 0.35
C LEU A 30 8.76 -3.49 1.23
N PRO A 31 9.97 -3.62 0.66
CA PRO A 31 11.20 -3.50 1.44
C PRO A 31 11.36 -2.07 1.95
N ASP A 32 12.13 -1.91 3.03
CA ASP A 32 12.45 -0.60 3.58
C ASP A 32 13.06 0.33 2.52
N ILE A 33 12.68 1.61 2.61
CA ILE A 33 13.17 2.68 1.74
C ILE A 33 14.29 3.43 2.47
N PRO A 34 15.55 3.33 2.01
CA PRO A 34 16.69 3.96 2.68
C PRO A 34 16.51 5.48 2.76
N GLY A 35 16.72 6.05 3.95
CA GLY A 35 16.62 7.49 4.17
C GLY A 35 15.20 8.05 4.19
N PHE A 36 14.17 7.21 4.02
CA PHE A 36 12.77 7.65 4.08
C PHE A 36 12.18 7.49 5.49
N ALA A 37 11.75 8.60 6.09
CA ALA A 37 11.12 8.60 7.41
C ALA A 37 9.60 8.34 7.29
N ALA A 38 9.21 7.09 7.09
CA ALA A 38 7.81 6.67 6.97
C ALA A 38 6.89 7.14 8.12
N PRO A 39 7.30 7.12 9.40
CA PRO A 39 6.47 7.65 10.49
C PRO A 39 6.19 9.16 10.37
N ALA A 40 7.19 9.95 9.97
CA ALA A 40 7.04 11.40 9.80
C ALA A 40 6.13 11.72 8.60
N TRP A 41 6.26 10.97 7.50
CA TRP A 41 5.36 11.09 6.35
C TRP A 41 3.90 10.83 6.73
N ARG A 42 3.64 9.74 7.47
CA ARG A 42 2.30 9.36 7.90
C ARG A 42 1.68 10.34 8.89
N ALA A 43 2.51 10.95 9.75
CA ALA A 43 2.07 11.98 10.69
C ALA A 43 1.64 13.28 9.99
N ASP A 44 2.22 13.59 8.82
CA ASP A 44 1.93 14.79 8.04
C ASP A 44 0.76 14.58 7.04
N ARG A 45 -0.44 14.26 7.54
CA ARG A 45 -1.65 14.09 6.70
C ARG A 45 -1.94 15.38 5.91
N TYR A 46 -2.26 15.25 4.62
CA TYR A 46 -2.50 16.39 3.71
C TYR A 46 -1.32 17.37 3.56
N ALA A 47 -0.11 16.99 4.00
CA ALA A 47 1.08 17.83 4.04
C ALA A 47 0.95 19.13 4.85
N CYS A 48 0.04 19.20 5.81
CA CYS A 48 -0.22 20.44 6.55
C CYS A 48 0.92 20.88 7.47
N GLY A 49 1.80 19.97 7.88
CA GLY A 49 3.05 20.26 8.60
C GLY A 49 4.23 20.60 7.68
N GLY A 50 4.09 20.40 6.36
CA GLY A 50 5.11 20.75 5.37
C GLY A 50 6.37 19.87 5.42
N HIS A 51 6.27 18.66 5.97
CA HIS A 51 7.40 17.75 6.11
C HIS A 51 7.59 16.86 4.87
N ARG A 52 6.51 16.55 4.14
CA ARG A 52 6.54 15.61 3.02
C ARG A 52 7.46 16.02 1.87
N ALA A 53 7.55 17.31 1.54
CA ALA A 53 8.46 17.80 0.51
C ALA A 53 9.94 17.41 0.78
N ALA A 54 10.38 17.50 2.05
CA ALA A 54 11.74 17.13 2.45
C ALA A 54 11.99 15.61 2.42
N LEU A 55 10.92 14.80 2.56
CA LEU A 55 10.97 13.34 2.54
C LEU A 55 10.79 12.74 1.14
N LEU A 56 10.47 13.57 0.14
CA LEU A 56 10.20 13.14 -1.22
C LEU A 56 11.44 12.57 -1.96
N PRO A 57 12.65 13.15 -1.87
CA PRO A 57 13.81 12.66 -2.62
C PRO A 57 14.15 11.17 -2.42
N PRO A 58 14.25 10.63 -1.18
CA PRO A 58 14.52 9.20 -1.00
C PRO A 58 13.38 8.31 -1.53
N LEU A 59 12.13 8.78 -1.46
CA LEU A 59 10.99 8.07 -2.03
C LEU A 59 11.06 8.01 -3.56
N LEU A 60 11.40 9.13 -4.21
CA LEU A 60 11.57 9.18 -5.67
C LEU A 60 12.78 8.37 -6.16
N ALA A 61 13.86 8.32 -5.38
CA ALA A 61 15.01 7.46 -5.65
C ALA A 61 14.65 5.96 -5.54
N ALA A 62 13.66 5.63 -4.71
CA ALA A 62 13.17 4.26 -4.52
C ALA A 62 11.98 3.89 -5.42
N ARG A 63 11.62 4.69 -6.44
CA ARG A 63 10.60 4.35 -7.43
C ARG A 63 10.69 2.93 -7.99
N PRO A 64 11.89 2.41 -8.36
CA PRO A 64 12.01 1.03 -8.83
C PRO A 64 11.58 -0.04 -7.80
N ARG A 65 11.65 0.26 -6.50
CA ARG A 65 11.21 -0.64 -5.43
C ARG A 65 9.70 -0.62 -5.25
N LEU A 66 9.05 0.51 -5.57
CA LEU A 66 7.60 0.68 -5.49
C LEU A 66 6.88 0.01 -6.66
N TYR A 67 7.54 -0.18 -7.80
CA TYR A 67 6.96 -0.86 -8.96
C TYR A 67 6.43 -2.25 -8.60
N GLU A 68 5.25 -2.59 -9.09
CA GLU A 68 4.50 -3.81 -8.78
C GLU A 68 4.08 -4.00 -7.30
N ALA A 69 4.39 -3.07 -6.40
CA ALA A 69 3.92 -3.14 -5.03
C ALA A 69 2.39 -3.05 -4.97
N ARG A 70 1.75 -3.81 -4.06
CA ARG A 70 0.29 -3.70 -3.91
C ARG A 70 -0.08 -2.43 -3.15
N ALA A 71 -1.29 -1.92 -3.40
CA ALA A 71 -1.82 -0.76 -2.67
C ALA A 71 -1.72 -0.89 -1.13
N ASN A 72 -1.89 -2.09 -0.59
CA ASN A 72 -1.76 -2.34 0.86
C ASN A 72 -0.31 -2.18 1.34
N ASP A 73 0.68 -2.58 0.54
CA ASP A 73 2.09 -2.42 0.89
C ASP A 73 2.51 -0.95 0.80
N VAL A 74 1.98 -0.22 -0.20
CA VAL A 74 2.16 1.23 -0.32
C VAL A 74 1.57 1.96 0.88
N THR A 75 0.34 1.61 1.29
CA THR A 75 -0.31 2.25 2.45
C THR A 75 0.30 1.83 3.78
N ALA A 76 0.95 0.66 3.88
CA ALA A 76 1.73 0.29 5.05
C ALA A 76 2.91 1.24 5.27
N VAL A 77 3.55 1.72 4.20
CA VAL A 77 4.69 2.64 4.26
C VAL A 77 4.25 4.11 4.30
N LEU A 78 3.37 4.53 3.39
CA LEU A 78 2.96 5.93 3.22
C LEU A 78 1.72 6.32 4.03
N GLY A 79 1.02 5.35 4.63
CA GLY A 79 -0.30 5.57 5.20
C GLY A 79 -1.39 5.67 4.10
N PRO A 80 -2.65 5.90 4.51
CA PRO A 80 -3.73 6.12 3.55
C PRO A 80 -3.40 7.29 2.62
N PRO A 81 -3.91 7.34 1.38
CA PRO A 81 -3.78 8.51 0.54
C PRO A 81 -4.52 9.70 1.16
N ASP A 82 -4.19 10.90 0.69
CA ASP A 82 -5.00 12.08 1.02
C ASP A 82 -6.26 12.11 0.15
N GLU A 83 -6.13 11.68 -1.11
CA GLU A 83 -7.22 11.49 -2.06
C GLU A 83 -7.03 10.20 -2.86
N GLU A 84 -8.13 9.48 -3.09
CA GLU A 84 -8.18 8.30 -3.93
C GLU A 84 -9.10 8.60 -5.11
N GLU A 85 -8.57 8.49 -6.33
CA GLU A 85 -9.31 8.69 -7.57
C GLU A 85 -9.38 7.38 -8.35
N LEU A 86 -10.54 7.11 -8.96
CA LEU A 86 -10.73 6.01 -9.91
C LEU A 86 -10.79 6.62 -11.31
N LEU A 87 -9.75 6.38 -12.09
CA LEU A 87 -9.66 6.81 -13.49
C LEU A 87 -10.36 5.80 -14.42
N ALA A 88 -10.39 6.11 -15.71
CA ALA A 88 -10.94 5.23 -16.72
C ALA A 88 -10.27 3.84 -16.69
N GLN A 89 -10.99 2.80 -17.11
CA GLN A 89 -10.44 1.45 -17.30
C GLN A 89 -9.86 0.80 -16.02
N THR A 90 -10.50 0.99 -14.86
CA THR A 90 -10.13 0.36 -13.57
C THR A 90 -8.80 0.80 -12.98
N GLU A 91 -8.23 1.89 -13.49
CA GLU A 91 -7.06 2.51 -12.89
C GLU A 91 -7.44 3.22 -11.59
N LYS A 92 -6.61 3.04 -10.57
CA LYS A 92 -6.75 3.71 -9.29
C LYS A 92 -5.54 4.60 -9.08
N VAL A 93 -5.73 5.81 -8.56
CA VAL A 93 -4.64 6.74 -8.28
C VAL A 93 -4.71 7.19 -6.83
N TYR A 94 -3.58 7.08 -6.14
CA TYR A 94 -3.39 7.61 -4.79
C TYR A 94 -2.65 8.93 -4.87
N HIS A 95 -3.27 9.99 -4.38
CA HIS A 95 -2.65 11.30 -4.28
C HIS A 95 -2.25 11.58 -2.83
N TYR A 96 -1.02 12.08 -2.69
CA TYR A 96 -0.45 12.60 -1.46
C TYR A 96 0.00 14.04 -1.72
N TYR A 97 -0.58 15.00 -1.03
CA TYR A 97 -0.09 16.38 -1.07
C TYR A 97 1.36 16.43 -0.57
N LEU A 98 2.16 17.35 -1.14
CA LEU A 98 3.57 17.54 -0.78
C LEU A 98 3.81 18.83 0.02
N THR A 99 2.95 19.83 -0.16
CA THR A 99 3.04 21.14 0.50
C THR A 99 1.72 21.54 1.14
N PRO A 100 1.73 22.36 2.20
CA PRO A 100 0.51 22.93 2.77
C PRO A 100 -0.27 23.74 1.73
N GLY A 101 -1.59 23.75 1.83
CA GLY A 101 -2.47 24.46 0.91
C GLY A 101 -3.92 24.51 1.39
N ALA A 102 -4.85 24.82 0.48
CA ALA A 102 -6.27 24.94 0.81
C ALA A 102 -6.87 23.65 1.39
N GLN A 103 -6.31 22.48 1.04
CA GLN A 103 -6.70 21.17 1.57
C GLN A 103 -6.55 21.06 3.11
N CYS A 104 -5.77 21.93 3.74
CA CYS A 104 -5.60 21.97 5.21
C CYS A 104 -6.75 22.68 5.94
N GLY A 105 -7.63 23.37 5.19
CA GLY A 105 -8.75 24.12 5.74
C GLY A 105 -9.97 23.26 6.13
N PRO A 106 -11.04 23.90 6.63
CA PRO A 106 -12.29 23.22 6.92
C PRO A 106 -12.86 22.59 5.64
N ARG A 107 -13.47 21.40 5.78
CA ARG A 107 -13.98 20.58 4.66
C ARG A 107 -12.93 20.02 3.69
N ARG A 108 -11.64 20.32 3.88
CA ARG A 108 -10.52 19.77 3.11
C ARG A 108 -10.79 19.73 1.59
N PRO A 109 -11.02 20.90 0.97
CA PRO A 109 -11.30 20.95 -0.45
C PRO A 109 -10.14 20.38 -1.27
N HIS A 110 -10.48 19.74 -2.39
CA HIS A 110 -9.50 19.33 -3.38
C HIS A 110 -8.65 20.54 -3.84
N THR A 111 -7.35 20.33 -4.00
CA THR A 111 -6.38 21.38 -4.37
C THR A 111 -5.46 20.86 -5.48
N SER A 112 -5.16 21.69 -6.49
CA SER A 112 -4.27 21.34 -7.61
C SER A 112 -2.78 21.61 -7.33
N GLY A 113 -2.37 21.57 -6.07
CA GLY A 113 -1.02 21.91 -5.64
C GLY A 113 -0.02 20.75 -5.80
N PRO A 114 1.25 20.96 -5.42
CA PRO A 114 2.26 19.94 -5.50
C PRO A 114 1.85 18.62 -4.83
N ARG A 115 1.90 17.51 -5.59
CA ARG A 115 1.46 16.19 -5.10
C ARG A 115 2.30 15.06 -5.67
N LEU A 116 2.38 13.99 -4.90
CA LEU A 116 2.82 12.67 -5.33
C LEU A 116 1.58 11.87 -5.75
N SER A 117 1.61 11.35 -6.98
CA SER A 117 0.59 10.45 -7.52
C SER A 117 1.18 9.05 -7.69
N ILE A 118 0.46 8.05 -7.19
CA ILE A 118 0.81 6.63 -7.35
C ILE A 118 -0.31 5.96 -8.13
N HIS A 119 0.00 5.52 -9.33
CA HIS A 119 -0.94 4.88 -10.24
C HIS A 119 -0.89 3.38 -10.04
N PHE A 120 -2.07 2.76 -9.99
CA PHE A 120 -2.24 1.33 -9.86
C PHE A 120 -2.95 0.80 -11.10
N GLY A 121 -2.35 -0.22 -11.71
CA GLY A 121 -2.97 -0.95 -12.81
C GLY A 121 -4.11 -1.85 -12.36
N PRO A 122 -4.75 -2.59 -13.28
CA PRO A 122 -5.92 -3.44 -13.00
C PRO A 122 -5.67 -4.54 -11.96
N LEU A 123 -4.41 -4.91 -11.72
CA LEU A 123 -4.01 -5.89 -10.70
C LEU A 123 -3.90 -5.28 -9.28
N GLY A 124 -4.15 -3.99 -9.12
CA GLY A 124 -3.98 -3.27 -7.86
C GLY A 124 -2.52 -3.06 -7.45
N THR A 125 -1.61 -3.13 -8.42
CA THR A 125 -0.16 -2.97 -8.25
C THR A 125 0.33 -1.68 -8.89
N VAL A 126 1.35 -1.06 -8.30
CA VAL A 126 1.92 0.20 -8.79
C VAL A 126 2.44 0.02 -10.21
N THR A 127 1.98 0.87 -11.12
CA THR A 127 2.47 0.99 -12.49
C THR A 127 3.33 2.23 -12.69
N GLU A 128 3.04 3.29 -11.93
CA GLU A 128 3.74 4.57 -12.06
C GLU A 128 3.74 5.38 -10.75
N VAL A 129 4.81 6.15 -10.55
CA VAL A 129 4.99 7.07 -9.41
C VAL A 129 5.51 8.40 -9.93
N GLN A 130 4.70 9.44 -9.76
CA GLN A 130 4.97 10.80 -10.28
C GLN A 130 4.86 11.84 -9.17
N ALA A 131 5.73 12.84 -9.21
CA ALA A 131 5.58 14.07 -8.43
C ALA A 131 5.33 15.22 -9.41
N ASP A 132 4.35 16.07 -9.13
CA ASP A 132 4.01 17.24 -9.93
C ASP A 132 4.02 18.49 -9.03
N PRO A 133 4.75 19.58 -9.35
CA PRO A 133 5.75 19.63 -10.42
C PRO A 133 6.91 18.66 -10.13
N LEU A 134 7.51 18.14 -11.20
CA LEU A 134 8.71 17.31 -11.10
C LEU A 134 9.86 18.15 -10.50
N PRO A 135 10.54 17.67 -9.44
CA PRO A 135 11.68 18.36 -8.85
C PRO A 135 12.90 18.37 -9.76
#